data_AF-A0A386C947-F1
#
_entry.id   AF-A0A386C947-F1
#
_cell.length_a   1.000
_cell.length_b   1.000
_cell.length_c   1.000
_cell.angle_alpha   90.00
_cell.angle_beta   90.00
_cell.angle_gamma   90.00
#
_symmetry.space_group_name_H-M   'P 1'
#
loop_
_entity.id
_entity.type
_entity.pdbx_description
1 polymer ?
#
loop_
_entity_poly.entity_id
_entity_poly.type
_entity_poly.pdbx_seq_one_letter_code
_entity_poly.pdbx_strand_id
1 'polypeptide(L)'
;MKRSIADAPHSAPCRITLQDAEPGEALILLPFAHHMAHSPYRASGPIFVRQVAAKPFDAVDTLPPVFQGRLLSVRAYDANGDMTDAEVVDSDPRD
;
A
#
# COMPACT_ATOMS: atom_id res chain seq x y z
N MET A 1 -12.27 -10.33 6.91
CA MET A 1 -12.13 -10.27 5.44
C MET A 1 -13.46 -9.90 4.83
N LYS A 2 -13.48 -9.06 3.80
CA LYS A 2 -14.69 -8.68 3.05
C LYS A 2 -14.42 -8.79 1.55
N ARG A 3 -15.44 -9.15 0.76
CA ARG A 3 -15.40 -9.02 -0.70
C ARG A 3 -15.91 -7.64 -1.09
N SER A 4 -15.33 -7.04 -2.10
CA SER A 4 -15.75 -5.74 -2.64
C SER A 4 -15.53 -5.68 -4.15
N ILE A 5 -16.19 -4.73 -4.79
CA ILE A 5 -15.98 -4.37 -6.18
C ILE A 5 -15.40 -2.95 -6.19
N ALA A 6 -14.38 -2.71 -7.00
CA ALA A 6 -13.86 -1.35 -7.20
C ALA A 6 -14.95 -0.48 -7.84
N ASP A 7 -15.25 0.65 -7.23
CA ASP A 7 -16.30 1.58 -7.63
C ASP A 7 -15.79 2.75 -8.47
N ALA A 8 -14.52 3.13 -8.28
CA ALA A 8 -13.88 4.24 -8.94
C ALA A 8 -12.40 3.93 -9.21
N PRO A 9 -11.78 4.61 -10.19
CA PRO A 9 -10.34 4.59 -10.35
C PRO A 9 -9.64 5.06 -9.07
N HIS A 10 -8.46 4.50 -8.79
CA HIS A 10 -7.61 4.90 -7.66
C HIS A 10 -8.23 4.74 -6.25
N SER A 11 -9.34 4.01 -6.10
CA SER A 11 -10.00 3.80 -4.80
C SER A 11 -9.55 2.52 -4.07
N ALA A 12 -8.94 1.57 -4.78
CA ALA A 12 -8.60 0.25 -4.26
C ALA A 12 -7.16 -0.18 -4.63
N PRO A 13 -6.14 0.27 -3.87
CA PRO A 13 -4.74 -0.06 -4.12
C PRO A 13 -4.44 -1.53 -3.81
N CYS A 14 -4.06 -2.32 -4.82
CA CYS A 14 -3.73 -3.74 -4.65
C CYS A 14 -2.34 -3.92 -4.03
N ARG A 15 -2.27 -4.66 -2.91
CA ARG A 15 -1.01 -4.91 -2.20
C ARG A 15 -0.04 -5.81 -2.94
N ILE A 16 -0.51 -6.66 -3.86
CA ILE A 16 0.34 -7.64 -4.56
C ILE A 16 0.98 -7.01 -5.80
N THR A 17 0.16 -6.39 -6.65
CA THR A 17 0.60 -5.83 -7.94
C THR A 17 1.08 -4.39 -7.83
N LEU A 18 0.85 -3.74 -6.68
CA LEU A 18 1.10 -2.31 -6.47
C LEU A 18 0.54 -1.45 -7.62
N GLN A 19 -0.69 -1.78 -8.02
CA GLN A 19 -1.53 -1.04 -8.96
C GLN A 19 -2.91 -0.88 -8.34
N ASP A 20 -3.60 0.19 -8.68
CA ASP A 20 -5.02 0.31 -8.37
C ASP A 20 -5.85 -0.73 -9.14
N ALA A 21 -6.98 -1.11 -8.57
CA ALA A 21 -7.97 -1.90 -9.27
C ALA A 21 -8.79 -1.00 -10.20
N GLU A 22 -9.14 -1.53 -11.37
CA GLU A 22 -10.05 -0.84 -12.29
C GLU A 22 -11.51 -0.99 -11.82
N PRO A 23 -12.38 0.01 -12.07
CA PRO A 23 -13.81 -0.10 -11.76
C PRO A 23 -14.42 -1.41 -12.28
N GLY A 24 -15.17 -2.10 -11.42
CA GLY A 24 -15.77 -3.41 -11.71
C GLY A 24 -14.92 -4.62 -11.33
N GLU A 25 -13.63 -4.44 -11.00
CA GLU A 25 -12.79 -5.56 -10.56
C GLU A 25 -13.15 -6.06 -9.15
N ALA A 26 -13.09 -7.39 -8.99
CA ALA A 26 -13.35 -8.05 -7.72
C ALA A 26 -12.10 -8.06 -6.81
N LEU A 27 -12.32 -7.71 -5.54
CA LEU A 27 -11.29 -7.54 -4.54
C LEU A 27 -11.63 -8.28 -3.25
N ILE A 28 -10.58 -8.54 -2.47
CA ILE A 28 -10.68 -8.93 -1.07
C ILE A 28 -10.06 -7.82 -0.23
N LEU A 29 -10.82 -7.30 0.73
CA LEU A 29 -10.35 -6.41 1.79
C LEU A 29 -10.05 -7.24 3.05
N LEU A 30 -8.81 -7.22 3.51
CA LEU A 30 -8.37 -8.02 4.65
C LEU A 30 -7.40 -7.24 5.56
N PRO A 31 -7.34 -7.58 6.86
CA PRO A 31 -6.33 -7.01 7.74
C PRO A 31 -4.94 -7.55 7.38
N PHE A 32 -3.92 -6.69 7.47
CA PHE A 32 -2.52 -7.05 7.28
C PHE A 32 -1.65 -6.34 8.33
N ALA A 33 -0.80 -7.11 9.00
CA ALA A 33 0.16 -6.60 9.97
C ALA A 33 1.45 -6.20 9.23
N HIS A 34 1.54 -4.92 8.83
CA HIS A 34 2.66 -4.42 8.06
C HIS A 34 3.88 -4.06 8.93
N HIS A 35 3.70 -3.86 10.24
CA HIS A 35 4.79 -3.63 11.18
C HIS A 35 4.62 -4.48 12.44
N MET A 36 5.24 -5.66 12.46
CA MET A 36 5.09 -6.67 13.53
C MET A 36 6.18 -6.60 14.61
N ALA A 37 6.73 -5.41 14.87
CA ALA A 37 7.77 -5.23 15.89
C ALA A 37 7.24 -5.39 17.34
N HIS A 38 8.17 -5.67 18.26
CA HIS A 38 7.93 -5.63 19.71
C HIS A 38 8.14 -4.21 20.28
N SER A 39 7.55 -3.22 19.62
CA SER A 39 7.63 -1.81 19.99
C SER A 39 6.23 -1.19 20.12
N PRO A 40 6.09 -0.01 20.77
CA PRO A 40 4.84 0.74 20.77
C PRO A 40 4.32 1.11 19.37
N TYR A 41 5.18 1.06 18.35
CA TYR A 41 4.84 1.38 16.96
C TYR A 41 4.21 0.23 16.17
N ARG A 42 4.10 -0.98 16.75
CA ARG A 42 3.45 -2.14 16.10
C ARG A 42 2.13 -1.74 15.44
N ALA A 43 1.99 -2.03 14.14
CA ALA A 43 0.88 -1.53 13.34
C ALA A 43 0.28 -2.60 12.41
N SER A 44 -1.02 -2.46 12.18
CA SER A 44 -1.78 -3.23 11.20
C SER A 44 -2.83 -2.36 10.55
N GLY A 45 -3.28 -2.73 9.36
CA GLY A 45 -4.28 -1.97 8.63
C GLY A 45 -4.95 -2.81 7.55
N PRO A 46 -6.02 -2.30 6.95
CA PRO A 46 -6.67 -2.95 5.82
C PRO A 46 -5.78 -2.86 4.57
N ILE A 47 -5.76 -3.94 3.79
CA ILE A 47 -5.21 -3.96 2.43
C ILE A 47 -6.24 -4.54 1.46
N PHE A 48 -6.18 -4.11 0.20
CA PHE A 48 -6.89 -4.76 -0.88
C PHE A 48 -5.99 -5.76 -1.61
N VAL A 49 -6.58 -6.88 -2.04
CA VAL A 49 -5.97 -7.85 -2.95
C VAL A 49 -6.96 -8.11 -4.09
N ARG A 50 -6.54 -7.82 -5.33
CA ARG A 50 -7.30 -8.09 -6.54
C ARG A 50 -7.42 -9.60 -6.74
N GLN A 51 -8.58 -10.09 -7.19
CA GLN A 51 -8.78 -11.53 -7.45
C GLN A 51 -8.23 -11.98 -8.81
N VAL A 52 -7.90 -11.04 -9.70
CA VAL A 52 -7.34 -11.35 -11.02
C VAL A 52 -5.95 -11.99 -10.88
N ALA A 53 -5.66 -12.97 -11.76
CA ALA A 53 -4.33 -13.56 -11.84
C ALA A 53 -3.34 -12.50 -12.36
N ALA A 54 -2.52 -11.95 -11.47
CA ALA A 54 -1.57 -10.91 -11.79
C ALA A 54 -0.23 -11.16 -11.10
N LYS A 55 0.85 -10.83 -11.81
CA LYS A 55 2.22 -10.96 -11.28
C LYS A 55 2.44 -9.93 -10.16
N PRO A 56 3.11 -10.29 -9.06
CA PRO A 56 3.53 -9.31 -8.07
C PRO A 56 4.36 -8.20 -8.71
N PHE A 57 4.29 -6.99 -8.17
CA PHE A 57 5.23 -5.95 -8.53
C PHE A 57 6.63 -6.38 -8.08
N ASP A 58 7.58 -6.38 -9.00
CA ASP A 58 8.96 -6.79 -8.77
C ASP A 58 9.88 -5.90 -9.61
N ALA A 59 10.29 -4.78 -9.04
CA ALA A 59 11.19 -3.83 -9.65
C ALA A 59 12.04 -3.15 -8.57
N VAL A 60 13.25 -2.75 -8.96
CA VAL A 60 14.21 -1.99 -8.14
C VAL A 60 14.30 -0.58 -8.72
N ASP A 61 14.54 0.41 -7.86
CA ASP A 61 14.69 1.83 -8.23
C ASP A 61 13.53 2.38 -9.09
N THR A 62 12.34 1.80 -8.92
CA THR A 62 11.14 2.17 -9.67
C THR A 62 10.00 2.41 -8.70
N LEU A 63 9.40 3.59 -8.75
CA LEU A 63 8.22 3.91 -7.94
C LEU A 63 7.03 3.06 -8.42
N PRO A 64 6.41 2.25 -7.54
CA PRO A 64 5.22 1.49 -7.92
C PRO A 64 4.07 2.40 -8.37
N PRO A 65 3.30 2.02 -9.42
CA PRO A 65 2.22 2.85 -9.96
C PRO A 65 1.17 3.28 -8.93
N VAL A 66 0.87 2.43 -7.94
CA VAL A 66 -0.12 2.72 -6.89
C VAL A 66 0.22 3.95 -6.05
N PHE A 67 1.48 4.38 -6.01
CA PHE A 67 1.88 5.56 -5.26
C PHE A 67 1.70 6.85 -6.05
N GLN A 68 1.61 6.81 -7.38
CA GLN A 68 1.54 8.00 -8.24
C GLN A 68 0.27 8.81 -7.98
N GLY A 69 0.41 10.14 -7.96
CA GLY A 69 -0.69 11.08 -7.72
C GLY A 69 -1.23 11.08 -6.29
N ARG A 70 -0.46 10.60 -5.31
CA ARG A 70 -0.85 10.54 -3.89
C ARG A 70 0.13 11.28 -3.01
N LEU A 71 -0.41 11.92 -1.97
CA LEU A 71 0.38 12.36 -0.83
C LEU A 71 0.70 11.15 0.04
N LEU A 72 1.98 10.88 0.27
CA LEU A 72 2.46 9.70 0.97
C LEU A 72 2.96 10.10 2.37
N SER A 73 2.58 9.34 3.40
CA SER A 73 3.23 9.40 4.71
C SER A 73 4.28 8.29 4.78
N VAL A 74 5.55 8.67 4.71
CA VAL A 74 6.70 7.78 4.81
C VAL A 74 7.16 7.74 6.27
N ARG A 75 7.48 6.55 6.76
CA ARG A 75 7.93 6.33 8.14
C ARG A 75 9.15 5.43 8.14
N ALA A 76 10.20 5.87 8.80
CA ALA A 76 11.42 5.11 9.01
C ALA A 76 11.37 4.44 10.39
N TYR A 77 11.75 3.16 10.44
CA TYR A 77 11.82 2.38 11.66
C TYR A 77 13.22 1.81 11.82
N ASP A 78 13.73 1.81 13.05
CA ASP A 78 15.00 1.18 13.38
C ASP A 78 14.87 -0.36 13.54
N ALA A 79 15.97 -1.01 13.93
CA ALA A 79 16.01 -2.45 14.13
C ALA A 79 15.15 -2.95 15.31
N ASN A 80 14.83 -2.09 16.28
CA ASN A 80 13.90 -2.41 17.37
C ASN A 80 12.43 -2.19 16.93
N GLY A 81 12.24 -1.58 15.76
CA GLY A 81 10.94 -1.20 15.22
C GLY A 81 10.40 0.08 15.83
N ASP A 82 11.25 0.92 16.42
CA ASP A 82 10.88 2.25 16.87
C ASP A 82 10.97 3.23 15.69
N MET A 83 9.98 4.12 15.58
CA MET A 83 9.96 5.12 14.51
C MET A 83 11.02 6.19 14.79
N THR A 84 11.95 6.37 13.86
CA THR A 84 13.06 7.34 14.00
C THR A 84 12.83 8.61 13.20
N ASP A 85 12.04 8.51 12.13
CA ASP A 85 11.73 9.64 11.25
C ASP A 85 10.38 9.43 10.56
N ALA A 86 9.75 10.52 10.15
CA ALA A 86 8.53 10.50 9.37
C ALA A 86 8.37 11.78 8.55
N GLU A 87 7.97 11.61 7.30
CA GLU A 87 7.75 12.72 6.38
C GLU A 87 6.47 12.51 5.58
N VAL A 88 5.88 13.62 5.15
CA VAL A 88 4.80 13.63 4.17
C VAL A 88 5.38 14.14 2.86
N VAL A 89 5.37 13.30 1.83
CA VAL A 89 5.96 13.60 0.52
C VAL A 89 4.92 13.48 -0.58
N ASP A 90 5.01 14.30 -1.61
CA ASP A 90 4.26 14.05 -2.83
C ASP A 90 4.93 12.91 -3.61
N SER A 91 4.12 12.11 -4.27
CA SER A 91 4.56 11.08 -5.21
C SER A 91 5.04 11.62 -6.55
N ASP A 92 4.69 12.86 -6.89
CA ASP A 92 5.19 13.54 -8.09
C ASP A 92 6.42 14.38 -7.72
N PRO A 93 7.63 14.01 -8.19
CA PRO A 93 8.88 14.68 -7.81
C PRO A 93 9.07 16.03 -8.51
N ARG A 94 7.99 16.74 -8.86
CA ARG A 94 8.06 18.11 -9.39
C ARG A 94 8.13 19.10 -8.24
N ASP A 95 9.23 19.01 -7.48
CA ASP A 95 9.89 20.07 -6.72
C ASP A 95 11.35 19.66 -6.42
#